data_AF-A0A2A5T268-F1
#
_entry.id   AF-A0A2A5T268-F1
#
_cell.length_a   1.000
_cell.length_b   1.000
_cell.length_c   1.000
_cell.angle_alpha   90.00
_cell.angle_beta   90.00
_cell.angle_gamma   90.00
#
_symmetry.space_group_name_H-M   'P 1'
#
loop_
_entity.id
_entity.type
_entity.pdbx_description
1 polymer ?
#
loop_
_entity_poly.entity_id
_entity_poly.type
_entity_poly.pdbx_seq_one_letter_code
_entity_poly.pdbx_strand_id
1 'polypeptide(L)' 'MGWFYGFKLHLMVNDQDSIISVQVTTDNVADRKPVPEIADEI' A
#
# COMPACT_ATOMS: atom_id res chain seq x y z
N MET A 1 -10.50 21.79 -15.45
CA MET A 1 -9.15 21.53 -14.90
C MET A 1 -9.31 20.62 -13.69
N GLY A 2 -9.20 19.31 -13.88
CA GLY A 2 -9.36 18.34 -12.79
C GLY A 2 -8.38 17.21 -13.00
N TRP A 3 -7.17 17.39 -12.49
CA TRP A 3 -6.14 16.37 -12.43
C TRP A 3 -6.19 15.83 -11.00
N PHE A 4 -6.96 14.77 -10.80
CA PHE A 4 -6.84 14.00 -9.56
C PHE A 4 -5.62 13.11 -9.72
N TYR A 5 -4.54 13.44 -9.02
CA TYR A 5 -3.44 12.49 -8.81
C TYR A 5 -3.88 11.53 -7.70
N GLY A 6 -4.57 10.46 -8.10
CA GLY A 6 -4.94 9.41 -7.17
C GLY A 6 -3.69 8.67 -6.69
N PHE A 7 -3.68 8.30 -5.42
CA PHE A 7 -2.74 7.35 -4.86
C PHE A 7 -3.48 6.34 -3.99
N LYS A 8 -2.88 5.17 -3.81
CA LYS A 8 -3.33 4.11 -2.91
C LYS A 8 -2.39 4.05 -1.72
N LEU A 9 -2.97 3.94 -0.54
CA LEU A 9 -2.24 3.72 0.70
C LEU A 9 -2.42 2.26 1.12
N HIS A 10 -1.32 1.53 1.21
CA HIS A 10 -1.27 0.18 1.73
C HIS A 10 -0.74 0.24 3.17
N LEU A 11 -1.48 -0.33 4.11
CA LEU A 11 -1.13 -0.36 5.53
C LEU A 11 -1.12 -1.79 6.03
N MET A 12 -0.04 -2.18 6.70
CA MET A 12 0.05 -3.48 7.36
C MET A 12 0.16 -3.30 8.87
N VAL A 13 -0.73 -3.97 9.60
CA VAL A 13 -0.82 -3.95 11.06
C VAL A 13 -0.73 -5.36 11.61
N ASN A 14 0.00 -5.54 12.70
CA ASN A 14 0.01 -6.79 13.43
C ASN A 14 -1.22 -6.93 14.35
N ASP A 15 -1.37 -8.08 14.99
CA ASP A 15 -2.43 -8.38 15.95
C ASP A 15 -2.30 -7.61 17.29
N GLN A 16 -1.20 -6.89 17.48
CA GLN A 16 -0.90 -6.04 18.63
C GLN A 16 -1.10 -4.54 18.31
N ASP A 17 -1.93 -4.22 17.32
CA ASP A 17 -2.25 -2.86 16.88
C ASP A 17 -1.04 -2.01 16.45
N SER A 18 0.08 -2.65 16.11
CA SER A 18 1.30 -1.97 15.67
C SER A 18 1.40 -1.97 14.14
N ILE A 19 1.75 -0.81 13.58
CA ILE A 19 2.01 -0.66 12.14
C ILE A 19 3.38 -1.26 11.84
N ILE A 20 3.41 -2.28 10.99
CA ILE A 20 4.64 -2.97 10.58
C ILE A 20 5.13 -2.53 9.21
N SER A 21 4.27 -2.00 8.34
CA SER A 21 4.68 -1.44 7.04
C SER A 21 3.66 -0.45 6.47
N VAL A 22 4.15 0.51 5.69
CA VAL A 22 3.36 1.54 5.00
C VAL A 22 3.92 1.73 3.60
N GLN A 23 3.05 1.69 2.59
CA GLN A 23 3.43 1.96 1.21
C GLN A 23 2.42 2.84 0.49
N VAL A 24 2.92 3.76 -0.34
CA VAL A 24 2.10 4.62 -1.19
C VAL A 24 2.38 4.26 -2.64
N THR A 25 1.33 3.94 -3.39
CA THR A 25 1.43 3.61 -4.82
C THR A 25 0.54 4.54 -5.63
N THR A 26 0.87 4.75 -6.90
CA THR A 26 0.03 5.52 -7.82
C THR A 26 -1.28 4.78 -8.10
N ASP A 27 -2.40 5.48 -8.19
CA ASP A 27 -3.74 4.89 -8.33
C ASP A 27 -3.90 3.93 -9.53
N ASN A 28 -3.17 4.17 -10.62
CA ASN A 28 -3.24 3.34 -11.82
C ASN A 28 -2.45 2.01 -11.73
N VAL A 29 -1.86 1.68 -10.58
CA VAL A 29 -1.19 0.39 -10.37
C VAL A 29 -2.22 -0.64 -9.91
N ALA A 30 -2.35 -1.76 -10.63
CA ALA A 30 -3.31 -2.81 -10.28
C ALA A 30 -2.78 -3.67 -9.11
N ASP A 31 -3.50 -3.71 -8.00
CA ASP A 31 -3.12 -4.44 -6.77
C ASP A 31 -3.44 -5.95 -6.83
N ARG A 32 -3.47 -6.55 -8.02
CA ARG A 32 -3.88 -7.96 -8.23
C ARG A 32 -2.90 -8.98 -7.62
N LYS A 33 -1.75 -8.51 -7.14
CA LYS A 33 -0.81 -9.25 -6.31
C LYS A 33 -0.55 -8.42 -5.07
N PRO A 34 -0.41 -9.03 -3.88
CA PRO A 34 0.09 -8.30 -2.72
C PRO A 34 1.39 -7.61 -3.12
N VAL A 35 1.55 -6.34 -2.74
CA VAL A 35 2.74 -5.60 -3.16
C VAL A 35 3.96 -6.34 -2.58
N PRO A 36 4.81 -6.93 -3.43
CA PRO A 36 5.83 -7.88 -2.97
C PRO A 36 6.79 -7.23 -1.97
N GLU A 37 7.03 -5.94 -2.10
CA GLU A 37 7.84 -5.15 -1.17
C GLU A 37 7.31 -5.15 0.27
N ILE A 38 5.99 -5.22 0.48
CA ILE A 38 5.38 -5.28 1.82
C ILE A 38 5.34 -6.73 2.34
N ALA A 39 5.08 -7.69 1.45
CA ALA A 39 4.86 -9.09 1.82
C ALA A 39 6.16 -9.88 2.02
N ASP A 40 7.25 -9.49 1.35
CA ASP A 40 8.55 -10.17 1.41
C ASP A 40 9.44 -9.65 2.57
N GLU A 41 9.05 -8.59 3.27
CA GLU A 41 9.77 -8.04 4.45
C GLU A 41 9.39 -8.70 5.79
N ILE A 42 8.60 -9.78 5.77
CA ILE A 42 8.16 -10.52 6.97
C ILE A 42 8.85 -11.89 7.08
#